data_AF-A0AA35M863-F1
#
_entry.id   AF-A0AA35M863-F1
#
_cell.length_a   1.000
_cell.length_b   1.000
_cell.length_c   1.000
_cell.angle_alpha   90.00
_cell.angle_beta   90.00
_cell.angle_gamma   90.00
#
_symmetry.space_group_name_H-M   'P 1'
#
loop_
_entity.id
_entity.type
_entity.pdbx_description
1 polymer ?
#
loop_
_entity_poly.entity_id
_entity_poly.type
_entity_poly.pdbx_seq_one_letter_code
_entity_poly.pdbx_strand_id
1 'polypeptide(L)'
;MQSRPPLPPRGQPPQEEEYAPPSGPPPGFHQRQQQYTSSTTSAPPGFPPVPNEPPPAPSAWNEHFFYSNGRPTPVFEALMKEFWKRLDPRGTGYIAPEVFSKFMEINHFAPDDDVWRRNHHGNLIFSADDVADYELKAAWEAWYFDHKVVVRNPRAKQLPYGGMPMLSQNGFIDVMAVEIAAEPDERLGGLNNALRHYGVWTERGPVPRHVLPSVRAPELQRRVDAAVARSQQTAKERLDAAEVQARIEARGRQAALDIVSDYRYRYY
;
A
#
# COMPACT_ATOMS: atom_id res chain seq x y z
N MET A 1 14.77 32.23 -51.04
CA MET A 1 15.08 32.83 -49.72
C MET A 1 13.77 33.24 -49.09
N GLN A 2 13.22 32.40 -48.20
CA GLN A 2 11.94 32.64 -47.52
C GLN A 2 12.22 32.87 -46.04
N SER A 3 11.77 34.04 -45.58
CA SER A 3 11.99 34.63 -44.26
C SER A 3 11.30 33.82 -43.16
N ARG A 4 12.01 33.58 -42.05
CA ARG A 4 11.45 32.93 -40.86
C ARG A 4 10.31 33.79 -40.26
N PRO A 5 9.23 33.18 -39.76
CA PRO A 5 8.19 33.90 -39.01
C PRO A 5 8.73 34.40 -37.67
N PRO A 6 8.22 35.54 -37.15
CA PRO A 6 8.68 36.13 -35.90
C PRO A 6 8.26 35.29 -34.68
N LEU A 7 9.15 35.23 -33.69
CA LEU A 7 8.89 34.62 -32.38
C LEU A 7 7.79 35.40 -31.63
N PRO A 8 6.91 34.73 -30.88
CA PRO A 8 5.94 35.40 -30.01
C PRO A 8 6.66 36.14 -28.86
N PRO A 9 6.05 37.23 -28.34
CA PRO A 9 6.64 38.01 -27.26
C PRO A 9 6.79 37.16 -26.00
N ARG A 10 7.95 37.32 -25.36
CA ARG A 10 8.30 36.74 -24.07
C ARG A 10 7.27 37.21 -23.04
N GLY A 11 6.49 36.29 -22.49
CA GLY A 11 5.53 36.58 -21.42
C GLY A 11 6.23 37.28 -20.25
N GLN A 12 5.61 38.35 -19.77
CA GLN A 12 6.04 39.06 -18.57
C GLN A 12 6.10 38.08 -17.39
N PRO A 13 7.09 38.18 -16.49
CA PRO A 13 7.00 37.50 -15.21
C PRO A 13 5.75 37.98 -14.47
N PRO A 14 5.08 37.13 -13.67
CA PRO A 14 3.97 37.56 -12.83
C PRO A 14 4.43 38.75 -12.00
N GLN A 15 3.66 39.84 -12.05
CA GLN A 15 3.82 40.94 -11.10
C GLN A 15 3.60 40.36 -9.70
N GLU A 16 4.55 40.58 -8.80
CA GLU A 16 4.37 40.33 -7.38
C GLU A 16 3.17 41.16 -6.91
N GLU A 17 2.03 40.51 -6.70
CA GLU A 17 0.93 41.09 -5.94
C GLU A 17 1.47 41.33 -4.54
N GLU A 18 1.72 42.62 -4.26
CA GLU A 18 2.04 43.16 -2.95
C GLU A 18 0.96 42.72 -1.96
N TYR A 19 1.31 41.72 -1.15
CA TYR A 19 0.42 41.12 -0.16
C TYR A 19 0.08 42.18 0.89
N ALA A 20 -1.10 42.79 0.77
CA ALA A 20 -1.64 43.61 1.85
C ALA A 20 -1.87 42.69 3.07
N PRO A 21 -1.29 43.00 4.25
CA PRO A 21 -1.55 42.22 5.44
C PRO A 21 -3.04 42.31 5.80
N PRO A 22 -3.68 41.22 6.25
CA PRO A 22 -5.07 41.26 6.66
C PRO A 22 -5.25 42.26 7.80
N SER A 23 -6.21 43.17 7.62
CA SER A 23 -6.71 44.08 8.63
C SER A 23 -7.03 43.31 9.92
N GLY A 24 -6.45 43.79 11.03
CA GLY A 24 -6.52 43.14 12.34
C GLY A 24 -7.94 42.89 12.83
N PRO A 25 -8.13 41.94 13.76
CA PRO A 25 -9.43 41.63 14.32
C PRO A 25 -9.98 42.81 15.13
N PRO A 26 -11.32 42.97 15.19
CA PRO A 26 -11.96 44.04 15.94
C PRO A 26 -11.66 43.93 17.44
N PRO A 27 -11.60 45.06 18.18
CA PRO A 27 -11.34 45.05 19.60
C PRO A 27 -12.58 44.58 20.36
N GLY A 28 -12.40 43.55 21.20
CA GLY A 28 -13.30 43.27 22.31
C GLY A 28 -14.20 42.05 22.13
N PHE A 29 -13.66 40.86 22.35
CA PHE A 29 -14.37 39.85 23.13
C PHE A 29 -13.40 39.26 24.14
N HIS A 30 -13.73 39.46 25.42
CA HIS A 30 -13.00 38.93 26.54
C HIS A 30 -12.80 37.42 26.41
N GLN A 31 -11.57 37.03 26.71
CA GLN A 31 -11.07 35.70 26.99
C GLN A 31 -12.03 34.98 27.95
N ARG A 32 -13.00 34.22 27.43
CA ARG A 32 -13.60 33.12 28.18
C ARG A 32 -12.59 31.99 28.14
N GLN A 33 -11.63 32.03 29.07
CA GLN A 33 -11.08 30.79 29.59
C GLN A 33 -12.28 29.89 29.91
N GLN A 34 -12.41 28.78 29.21
CA GLN A 34 -13.25 27.69 29.69
C GLN A 34 -12.58 27.18 30.96
N GLN A 35 -12.90 27.83 32.08
CA GLN A 35 -12.93 27.15 33.36
C GLN A 35 -13.85 25.96 33.14
N TYR A 36 -13.26 24.77 33.08
CA TYR A 36 -13.99 23.55 33.38
C TYR A 36 -14.46 23.71 34.82
N THR A 37 -15.64 24.30 34.99
CA THR A 37 -16.42 24.13 36.20
C THR A 37 -16.74 22.65 36.24
N SER A 38 -16.05 21.93 37.12
CA SER A 38 -16.44 20.61 37.59
C SER A 38 -17.88 20.69 38.04
N SER A 39 -18.81 20.34 37.15
CA SER A 39 -20.18 20.04 37.50
C SER A 39 -20.14 18.80 38.39
N THR A 40 -20.18 19.04 39.71
CA THR A 40 -20.54 18.04 40.70
C THR A 40 -21.98 17.64 40.47
N THR A 41 -22.21 16.82 39.44
CA THR A 41 -23.45 16.08 39.29
C THR A 41 -23.44 15.05 40.41
N SER A 42 -24.15 15.35 41.50
CA SER A 42 -24.43 14.40 42.57
C SER A 42 -25.14 13.20 41.95
N ALA A 43 -24.42 12.10 41.80
CA ALA A 43 -24.97 10.84 41.35
C ALA A 43 -26.06 10.36 42.34
N PRO A 44 -27.09 9.64 41.87
CA PRO A 44 -28.06 8.98 42.74
C PRO A 44 -27.35 8.06 43.75
N PRO A 45 -27.79 8.00 45.02
CA PRO A 45 -27.14 7.18 46.03
C PRO A 45 -27.23 5.69 45.65
N GLY A 46 -26.07 5.05 45.42
CA GLY A 46 -25.99 3.60 45.18
C GLY A 46 -24.82 3.09 44.31
N PHE A 47 -24.10 3.94 43.59
CA PHE A 47 -22.97 3.52 42.75
C PHE A 47 -21.62 3.82 43.43
N PRO A 48 -20.66 2.87 43.43
CA PRO A 48 -19.31 3.15 43.90
C PRO A 48 -18.67 4.24 43.02
N PRO A 49 -17.81 5.10 43.59
CA PRO A 49 -17.10 6.10 42.81
C PRO A 49 -16.26 5.42 41.73
N VAL A 50 -16.35 5.91 40.50
CA VAL A 50 -15.48 5.48 39.39
C VAL A 50 -14.03 5.69 39.85
N PRO A 51 -13.14 4.68 39.75
CA PRO A 51 -11.74 4.86 40.05
C PRO A 51 -11.20 6.06 39.27
N ASN A 52 -10.65 7.04 39.97
CA ASN A 52 -10.03 8.21 39.38
C ASN A 52 -8.70 7.77 38.76
N GLU A 53 -8.75 7.22 37.54
CA GLU A 53 -7.52 6.90 36.80
C GLU A 53 -6.77 8.20 36.51
N PRO A 54 -5.46 8.28 36.81
CA PRO A 54 -4.67 9.43 36.44
C PRO A 54 -4.74 9.64 34.92
N PRO A 55 -4.74 10.89 34.44
CA PRO A 55 -4.74 11.16 33.01
C PRO A 55 -3.57 10.40 32.37
N PRO A 56 -3.79 9.72 31.23
CA PRO A 56 -2.73 8.97 30.56
C PRO A 56 -1.55 9.92 30.29
N ALA A 57 -0.34 9.44 30.51
CA ALA A 57 0.87 10.21 30.23
C ALA A 57 0.79 10.76 28.80
N PRO A 58 1.16 12.04 28.57
CA PRO A 58 1.12 12.62 27.24
C PRO A 58 1.95 11.75 26.30
N SER A 59 1.34 11.37 25.18
CA SER A 59 1.99 10.54 24.17
C SER A 59 3.29 11.20 23.72
N ALA A 60 4.39 10.45 23.65
CA ALA A 60 5.66 10.96 23.12
C ALA A 60 5.62 11.16 21.59
N TRP A 61 4.48 10.86 20.97
CA TRP A 61 4.21 11.02 19.55
C TRP A 61 3.61 12.41 19.29
N ASN A 62 4.46 13.38 18.94
CA ASN A 62 4.06 14.77 18.68
C ASN A 62 4.02 15.12 17.17
N GLU A 63 4.39 14.18 16.31
CA GLU A 63 4.55 14.40 14.87
C GLU A 63 3.53 13.57 14.09
N HIS A 64 2.90 14.18 13.09
CA HIS A 64 2.03 13.45 12.16
C HIS A 64 2.86 12.54 11.25
N PHE A 65 2.33 11.36 10.96
CA PHE A 65 2.98 10.37 10.09
C PHE A 65 2.81 10.67 8.60
N PHE A 66 1.84 11.52 8.26
CA PHE A 66 1.51 11.83 6.87
C PHE A 66 1.27 13.32 6.70
N TYR A 67 1.69 13.83 5.54
CA TYR A 67 1.27 15.15 5.08
C TYR A 67 -0.20 15.12 4.65
N SER A 68 -0.80 16.30 4.45
CA SER A 68 -2.19 16.44 4.01
C SER A 68 -2.49 15.79 2.65
N ASN A 69 -1.47 15.58 1.83
CA ASN A 69 -1.56 14.87 0.54
C ASN A 69 -1.41 13.34 0.66
N GLY A 70 -1.35 12.80 1.88
CA GLY A 70 -1.21 11.36 2.12
C GLY A 70 0.20 10.79 1.92
N ARG A 71 1.21 11.63 1.64
CA ARG A 71 2.61 11.17 1.58
C ARG A 71 3.17 10.97 2.99
N PRO A 72 4.05 9.98 3.21
CA PRO A 72 4.68 9.77 4.51
C PRO A 72 5.59 10.95 4.89
N THR A 73 5.64 11.28 6.18
CA THR A 73 6.60 12.23 6.75
C THR A 73 7.92 11.53 7.08
N PRO A 74 9.02 12.29 7.31
CA PRO A 74 10.29 11.71 7.72
C PRO A 74 10.21 10.83 8.98
N VAL A 75 9.30 11.15 9.92
CA VAL A 75 9.11 10.36 11.14
C VAL A 75 8.51 8.98 10.81
N PHE A 76 7.55 8.92 9.88
CA PHE A 76 6.99 7.65 9.42
C PHE A 76 8.03 6.83 8.66
N GLU A 77 8.79 7.47 7.77
CA GLU A 77 9.88 6.79 7.06
C GLU A 77 10.92 6.24 8.03
N ALA A 78 11.30 7.01 9.05
CA ALA A 78 12.23 6.55 10.09
C ALA A 78 11.66 5.35 10.85
N LEU A 79 10.37 5.36 11.17
CA LEU A 79 9.72 4.23 11.83
C LEU A 79 9.76 2.97 10.97
N MET A 80 9.39 3.08 9.69
CA MET A 80 9.43 1.97 8.74
C MET A 80 10.87 1.45 8.54
N LYS A 81 11.87 2.33 8.54
CA LYS A 81 13.29 1.96 8.50
C LYS A 81 13.72 1.16 9.73
N GLU A 82 13.17 1.43 10.91
CA GLU A 82 13.43 0.61 12.10
C GLU A 82 12.83 -0.79 12.00
N PHE A 83 11.60 -0.93 11.49
CA PHE A 83 11.05 -2.25 11.17
C PHE A 83 11.91 -2.97 10.15
N TRP A 84 12.32 -2.28 9.09
CA TRP A 84 13.14 -2.84 8.03
C TRP A 84 14.43 -3.49 8.55
N LYS A 85 15.13 -2.85 9.51
CA LYS A 85 16.34 -3.42 10.14
C LYS A 85 16.08 -4.79 10.80
N ARG A 86 14.85 -5.06 11.23
CA ARG A 86 14.45 -6.36 11.81
C ARG A 86 14.02 -7.37 10.75
N LEU A 87 13.48 -6.90 9.63
CA LEU A 87 13.06 -7.73 8.50
C LEU A 87 14.23 -8.16 7.62
N ASP A 88 15.25 -7.31 7.47
CA ASP A 88 16.49 -7.58 6.73
C ASP A 88 17.72 -7.49 7.65
N PRO A 89 17.88 -8.41 8.62
CA PRO A 89 18.98 -8.35 9.59
C PRO A 89 20.36 -8.53 8.95
N ARG A 90 20.41 -9.04 7.72
CA ARG A 90 21.64 -9.25 6.95
C ARG A 90 21.99 -8.06 6.07
N GLY A 91 21.15 -7.03 6.00
CA GLY A 91 21.39 -5.83 5.18
C GLY A 91 21.52 -6.15 3.69
N THR A 92 20.73 -7.09 3.19
CA THR A 92 20.73 -7.47 1.77
C THR A 92 20.10 -6.41 0.87
N GLY A 93 19.34 -5.48 1.45
CA GLY A 93 18.59 -4.43 0.77
C GLY A 93 17.23 -4.89 0.23
N TYR A 94 16.87 -6.17 0.40
CA TYR A 94 15.63 -6.73 -0.10
C TYR A 94 15.07 -7.82 0.83
N ILE A 95 13.75 -7.90 0.96
CA ILE A 95 13.09 -9.00 1.68
C ILE A 95 12.29 -9.88 0.74
N ALA A 96 12.22 -11.17 1.07
CA ALA A 96 11.45 -12.16 0.34
C ALA A 96 9.94 -12.01 0.66
N PRO A 97 9.05 -12.49 -0.22
CA PRO A 97 7.61 -12.48 0.00
C PRO A 97 7.18 -13.06 1.36
N GLU A 98 7.82 -14.13 1.82
CA GLU A 98 7.52 -14.80 3.08
C GLU A 98 7.81 -13.91 4.29
N VAL A 99 8.89 -13.14 4.23
CA VAL A 99 9.27 -12.21 5.30
C VAL A 99 8.25 -11.09 5.40
N PHE A 100 7.83 -10.55 4.24
CA PHE A 100 6.81 -9.51 4.20
C PHE A 100 5.42 -10.03 4.64
N SER A 101 5.00 -11.20 4.15
CA SER A 101 3.76 -11.85 4.57
C SER A 101 3.75 -12.13 6.08
N LYS A 102 4.87 -12.59 6.65
CA LYS A 102 4.98 -12.79 8.10
C LYS A 102 4.85 -11.47 8.87
N PHE A 103 5.43 -10.39 8.35
CA PHE A 103 5.24 -9.06 8.92
C PHE A 103 3.77 -8.62 8.86
N MET A 104 3.06 -8.84 7.76
CA MET A 104 1.63 -8.53 7.64
C MET A 104 0.78 -9.31 8.65
N GLU A 105 1.08 -10.60 8.86
CA GLU A 105 0.44 -11.42 9.89
C GLU A 105 0.63 -10.84 11.30
N ILE A 106 1.85 -10.41 11.64
CA ILE A 106 2.16 -9.77 12.92
C ILE A 106 1.44 -8.42 13.06
N ASN A 107 1.25 -7.68 11.96
CA ASN A 107 0.46 -6.46 11.94
C ASN A 107 -1.06 -6.74 11.90
N HIS A 108 -1.51 -7.98 12.10
CA HIS A 108 -2.93 -8.35 12.09
C HIS A 108 -3.67 -7.97 10.80
N PHE A 109 -2.98 -7.93 9.66
CA PHE A 109 -3.65 -7.83 8.37
C PHE A 109 -4.53 -9.07 8.16
N ALA A 110 -5.73 -8.85 7.61
CA ALA A 110 -6.61 -9.94 7.26
C ALA A 110 -5.91 -10.88 6.25
N PRO A 111 -6.20 -12.19 6.26
CA PRO A 111 -5.67 -13.11 5.25
C PRO A 111 -5.92 -12.63 3.82
N ASP A 112 -7.06 -12.00 3.57
CA ASP A 112 -7.45 -11.53 2.23
C ASP A 112 -6.68 -10.29 1.76
N ASP A 113 -6.09 -9.51 2.68
CA ASP A 113 -5.26 -8.35 2.37
C ASP A 113 -3.82 -8.74 2.01
N ASP A 114 -3.37 -9.90 2.49
CA ASP A 114 -2.06 -10.46 2.17
C ASP A 114 -2.14 -11.21 0.83
N VAL A 115 -1.84 -10.49 -0.25
CA VAL A 115 -1.89 -11.00 -1.63
C VAL A 115 -1.09 -12.29 -1.79
N TRP A 116 0.06 -12.41 -1.14
CA TRP A 116 0.91 -13.60 -1.27
C TRP A 116 0.26 -14.78 -0.56
N ARG A 117 -0.10 -14.61 0.71
CA ARG A 117 -0.71 -15.67 1.52
C ARG A 117 -2.06 -16.13 0.98
N ARG A 118 -2.91 -15.21 0.50
CA ARG A 118 -4.20 -15.54 -0.13
C ARG A 118 -4.02 -16.41 -1.39
N ASN A 119 -2.95 -16.16 -2.14
CA ASN A 119 -2.63 -16.89 -3.37
C ASN A 119 -1.68 -18.07 -3.14
N HIS A 120 -1.39 -18.43 -1.89
CA HIS A 120 -0.55 -19.57 -1.52
C HIS A 120 -1.32 -20.89 -1.63
N HIS A 121 -1.79 -21.17 -2.84
CA HIS A 121 -2.45 -22.42 -3.20
C HIS A 121 -1.85 -22.92 -4.52
N GLY A 122 -1.24 -24.10 -4.49
CA GLY A 122 -0.67 -24.70 -5.69
C GLY A 122 -1.74 -25.17 -6.67
N ASN A 123 -1.30 -25.59 -7.87
CA ASN A 123 -2.16 -26.30 -8.81
C ASN A 123 -1.40 -27.49 -9.41
N LEU A 124 -2.02 -28.20 -10.36
CA LEU A 124 -1.44 -29.41 -10.98
C LEU A 124 -0.12 -29.13 -11.74
N ILE A 125 0.17 -27.87 -12.08
CA ILE A 125 1.26 -27.49 -12.98
C ILE A 125 2.33 -26.67 -12.26
N PHE A 126 1.94 -25.85 -11.29
CA PHE A 126 2.79 -24.88 -10.61
C PHE A 126 2.70 -25.03 -9.09
N SER A 127 3.80 -24.76 -8.40
CA SER A 127 3.84 -24.81 -6.94
C SER A 127 3.02 -23.67 -6.32
N ALA A 128 2.66 -23.81 -5.04
CA ALA A 128 1.98 -22.75 -4.29
C ALA A 128 2.81 -21.46 -4.25
N ASP A 129 4.13 -21.58 -4.10
CA ASP A 129 5.06 -20.45 -4.12
C ASP A 129 5.05 -19.74 -5.48
N ASP A 130 5.06 -20.48 -6.60
CA ASP A 130 5.06 -19.87 -7.93
C ASP A 130 3.79 -19.05 -8.17
N VAL A 131 2.63 -19.57 -7.77
CA VAL A 131 1.33 -18.88 -7.91
C VAL A 131 1.30 -17.64 -7.00
N ALA A 132 1.72 -17.77 -5.75
CA ALA A 132 1.74 -16.67 -4.79
C ALA A 132 2.71 -15.54 -5.21
N ASP A 133 3.92 -15.91 -5.66
CA ASP A 133 4.93 -14.98 -6.16
C ASP A 133 4.43 -14.24 -7.41
N TYR A 134 3.77 -14.96 -8.32
CA TYR A 134 3.21 -14.37 -9.54
C TYR A 134 2.14 -13.31 -9.24
N GLU A 135 1.20 -13.61 -8.35
CA GLU A 135 0.13 -12.66 -8.00
C GLU A 135 0.65 -11.48 -7.17
N LEU A 136 1.58 -11.73 -6.25
CA LEU A 136 2.23 -10.65 -5.49
C LEU A 136 3.01 -9.71 -6.41
N LYS A 137 3.77 -10.27 -7.36
CA LYS A 137 4.51 -9.50 -8.36
C LYS A 137 3.56 -8.62 -9.17
N ALA A 138 2.45 -9.19 -9.65
CA ALA A 138 1.45 -8.45 -10.41
C ALA A 138 0.87 -7.28 -9.62
N ALA A 139 0.58 -7.49 -8.33
CA ALA A 139 0.12 -6.43 -7.45
C ALA A 139 1.19 -5.33 -7.30
N TRP A 140 2.44 -5.66 -6.98
CA TRP A 140 3.49 -4.66 -6.83
C TRP A 140 3.81 -3.89 -8.10
N GLU A 141 3.77 -4.54 -9.26
CA GLU A 141 3.87 -3.89 -10.57
C GLU A 141 2.71 -2.92 -10.81
N ALA A 142 1.48 -3.30 -10.43
CA ALA A 142 0.31 -2.43 -10.53
C ALA A 142 0.41 -1.22 -9.58
N TRP A 143 1.08 -1.33 -8.44
CA TRP A 143 1.27 -0.21 -7.50
C TRP A 143 2.55 0.61 -7.73
N TYR A 144 3.43 0.13 -8.61
CA TYR A 144 4.81 0.62 -8.78
C TYR A 144 5.62 0.61 -7.49
N PHE A 145 5.39 -0.38 -6.64
CA PHE A 145 6.24 -0.58 -5.47
C PHE A 145 7.62 -1.05 -5.91
N ASP A 146 8.67 -0.48 -5.33
CA ASP A 146 10.05 -0.81 -5.69
C ASP A 146 10.41 -2.24 -5.26
N HIS A 147 10.73 -3.08 -6.24
CA HIS A 147 11.07 -4.48 -6.05
C HIS A 147 11.99 -4.96 -7.17
N LYS A 148 12.74 -6.03 -6.91
CA LYS A 148 13.46 -6.78 -7.96
C LYS A 148 12.82 -8.13 -8.15
N VAL A 149 12.87 -8.68 -9.35
CA VAL A 149 12.38 -10.03 -9.63
C VAL A 149 13.57 -10.97 -9.72
N VAL A 150 13.51 -12.10 -9.02
CA VAL A 150 14.52 -13.15 -9.08
C VAL A 150 13.88 -14.51 -9.37
N VAL A 151 14.71 -15.44 -9.84
CA VAL A 151 14.31 -16.82 -10.02
C VAL A 151 14.37 -17.56 -8.68
N ARG A 152 13.23 -18.06 -8.18
CA ARG A 152 13.17 -18.87 -6.96
C ARG A 152 13.88 -20.20 -7.11
N ASN A 153 13.42 -21.01 -8.08
CA ASN A 153 14.01 -22.30 -8.38
C ASN A 153 14.33 -22.39 -9.89
N PRO A 154 15.62 -22.31 -10.27
CA PRO A 154 16.01 -22.39 -11.69
C PRO A 154 15.83 -23.80 -12.27
N ARG A 155 15.57 -24.82 -11.45
CA ARG A 155 15.36 -26.21 -11.88
C ARG A 155 13.88 -26.59 -12.02
N ALA A 156 12.97 -25.74 -11.56
CA ALA A 156 11.54 -25.98 -11.65
C ALA A 156 10.95 -25.31 -12.90
N LYS A 157 9.79 -25.82 -13.35
CA LYS A 157 9.00 -25.16 -14.38
C LYS A 157 8.45 -23.85 -13.81
N GLN A 158 8.76 -22.73 -14.47
CA GLN A 158 8.30 -21.41 -14.02
C GLN A 158 7.05 -20.99 -14.76
N LEU A 159 6.21 -20.19 -14.09
CA LEU A 159 5.16 -19.45 -14.76
C LEU A 159 5.79 -18.50 -15.80
N PRO A 160 5.26 -18.44 -17.03
CA PRO A 160 5.65 -17.41 -18.00
C PRO A 160 5.47 -16.02 -17.37
N TYR A 161 6.52 -15.19 -17.44
CA TYR A 161 6.56 -13.85 -16.81
C TYR A 161 6.40 -13.84 -15.28
N GLY A 162 6.54 -15.02 -14.63
CA GLY A 162 6.62 -15.16 -13.19
C GLY A 162 8.00 -14.83 -12.64
N GLY A 163 8.19 -15.15 -11.37
CA GLY A 163 9.42 -14.86 -10.63
C GLY A 163 9.09 -14.36 -9.23
N MET A 164 10.02 -14.59 -8.31
CA MET A 164 9.90 -14.17 -6.92
C MET A 164 10.17 -12.68 -6.81
N PRO A 165 9.17 -11.86 -6.44
CA PRO A 165 9.39 -10.45 -6.26
C PRO A 165 10.01 -10.23 -4.88
N MET A 166 11.19 -9.63 -4.85
CA MET A 166 11.91 -9.26 -3.63
C MET A 166 11.67 -7.78 -3.37
N LEU A 167 10.96 -7.46 -2.29
CA LEU A 167 10.61 -6.08 -1.94
C LEU A 167 11.85 -5.32 -1.49
N SER A 168 12.04 -4.08 -1.97
CA SER A 168 13.12 -3.22 -1.47
C SER A 168 12.69 -2.48 -0.20
N GLN A 169 13.65 -1.83 0.48
CA GLN A 169 13.34 -0.96 1.61
C GLN A 169 12.40 0.19 1.22
N ASN A 170 12.61 0.80 0.06
CA ASN A 170 11.76 1.88 -0.43
C ASN A 170 10.37 1.36 -0.79
N GLY A 171 10.29 0.19 -1.42
CA GLY A 171 9.02 -0.49 -1.69
C GLY A 171 8.25 -0.78 -0.41
N PHE A 172 8.92 -1.28 0.63
CA PHE A 172 8.31 -1.52 1.94
C PHE A 172 7.73 -0.25 2.58
N ILE A 173 8.52 0.82 2.62
CA ILE A 173 8.05 2.11 3.18
C ILE A 173 6.81 2.60 2.42
N ASP A 174 6.83 2.48 1.10
CA ASP A 174 5.77 2.96 0.23
C ASP A 174 4.49 2.12 0.33
N VAL A 175 4.61 0.78 0.36
CA VAL A 175 3.50 -0.14 0.65
C VAL A 175 2.87 0.23 1.99
N MET A 176 3.67 0.30 3.06
CA MET A 176 3.14 0.58 4.39
C MET A 176 2.52 1.98 4.50
N ALA A 177 3.06 2.96 3.78
CA ALA A 177 2.47 4.30 3.72
C ALA A 177 1.07 4.25 3.10
N VAL A 178 0.90 3.56 1.98
CA VAL A 178 -0.39 3.41 1.31
C VAL A 178 -1.39 2.68 2.21
N GLU A 179 -1.02 1.51 2.74
CA GLU A 179 -1.91 0.67 3.57
C GLU A 179 -2.40 1.43 4.81
N ILE A 180 -1.48 2.07 5.55
CA ILE A 180 -1.83 2.77 6.80
C ILE A 180 -2.60 4.06 6.52
N ALA A 181 -2.25 4.82 5.49
CA ALA A 181 -2.97 6.06 5.17
C ALA A 181 -4.34 5.81 4.54
N ALA A 182 -4.53 4.67 3.86
CA ALA A 182 -5.80 4.32 3.25
C ALA A 182 -6.85 3.95 4.31
N GLU A 183 -6.44 3.23 5.35
CA GLU A 183 -7.33 2.64 6.38
C GLU A 183 -6.75 2.82 7.80
N PRO A 184 -6.55 4.06 8.28
CA PRO A 184 -5.79 4.34 9.50
C PRO A 184 -6.41 3.71 10.76
N ASP A 185 -7.73 3.65 10.85
CA ASP A 185 -8.43 3.07 12.01
C ASP A 185 -8.26 1.56 12.09
N GLU A 186 -8.29 0.87 10.96
CA GLU A 186 -8.12 -0.58 10.89
C GLU A 186 -6.65 -0.98 11.12
N ARG A 187 -5.71 -0.19 10.57
CA ARG A 187 -4.27 -0.52 10.62
C ARG A 187 -3.58 -0.09 11.92
N LEU A 188 -4.17 0.81 12.72
CA LEU A 188 -3.56 1.31 13.95
C LEU A 188 -3.25 0.21 14.98
N GLY A 189 -4.19 -0.70 15.21
CA GLY A 189 -4.01 -1.81 16.15
C GLY A 189 -2.86 -2.73 15.74
N GLY A 190 -2.81 -3.03 14.43
CA GLY A 190 -1.74 -3.78 13.79
C GLY A 190 -0.36 -3.15 13.97
N LEU A 191 -0.24 -1.86 13.67
CA LEU A 191 1.00 -1.10 13.82
C LEU A 191 1.51 -1.13 15.27
N ASN A 192 0.60 -0.93 16.23
CA ASN A 192 0.93 -1.02 17.66
C ASN A 192 1.30 -2.44 18.11
N ASN A 193 0.80 -3.47 17.45
CA ASN A 193 1.26 -4.84 17.70
C ASN A 193 2.67 -5.05 17.16
N ALA A 194 2.96 -4.58 15.95
CA ALA A 194 4.30 -4.68 15.36
C ALA A 194 5.35 -3.94 16.20
N LEU A 195 5.06 -2.72 16.68
CA LEU A 195 5.97 -1.98 17.57
C LEU A 195 6.40 -2.82 18.78
N ARG A 196 5.43 -3.47 19.42
CA ARG A 196 5.67 -4.34 20.57
C ARG A 196 6.44 -5.60 20.18
N HIS A 197 6.03 -6.27 19.10
CA HIS A 197 6.65 -7.50 18.64
C HIS A 197 8.13 -7.32 18.26
N TYR A 198 8.44 -6.26 17.53
CA TYR A 198 9.80 -5.98 17.05
C TYR A 198 10.64 -5.13 18.02
N GLY A 199 10.05 -4.63 19.11
CA GLY A 199 10.73 -3.77 20.07
C GLY A 199 11.23 -2.48 19.43
N VAL A 200 10.39 -1.83 18.62
CA VAL A 200 10.70 -0.57 17.92
C VAL A 200 10.13 0.59 18.73
N TRP A 201 10.98 1.55 19.08
CA TRP A 201 10.63 2.80 19.80
C TRP A 201 9.70 2.60 21.01
N THR A 202 9.97 1.56 21.80
CA THR A 202 9.12 1.17 22.94
C THR A 202 8.99 2.28 23.98
N GLU A 203 10.00 3.15 24.09
CA GLU A 203 10.02 4.32 24.95
C GLU A 203 8.96 5.37 24.60
N ARG A 204 8.46 5.37 23.36
CA ARG A 204 7.40 6.29 22.93
C ARG A 204 5.99 5.78 23.24
N GLY A 205 5.87 4.52 23.67
CA GLY A 205 4.58 3.87 23.89
C GLY A 205 3.80 3.64 22.59
N PRO A 206 2.51 3.28 22.70
CA PRO A 206 1.66 3.04 21.53
C PRO A 206 1.45 4.32 20.72
N VAL A 207 1.42 4.16 19.39
CA VAL A 207 1.05 5.20 18.44
C VAL A 207 -0.40 5.60 18.70
N PRO A 208 -0.68 6.90 18.93
CA PRO A 208 -2.02 7.38 19.13
C PRO A 208 -2.72 7.65 17.79
N ARG A 209 -4.06 7.59 17.77
CA ARG A 209 -4.84 7.77 16.53
C ARG A 209 -4.61 9.12 15.83
N HIS A 210 -4.32 10.19 16.60
CA HIS A 210 -4.21 11.54 16.07
C HIS A 210 -2.97 11.78 15.18
N VAL A 211 -1.96 10.89 15.21
CA VAL A 211 -0.82 11.03 14.29
C VAL A 211 -1.11 10.52 12.88
N LEU A 212 -2.17 9.72 12.72
CA LEU A 212 -2.64 9.20 11.44
C LEU A 212 -3.68 10.14 10.81
N PRO A 213 -3.87 10.13 9.48
CA PRO A 213 -4.88 10.95 8.81
C PRO A 213 -6.28 10.67 9.35
N SER A 214 -7.10 11.69 9.52
CA SER A 214 -8.53 11.51 9.84
C SER A 214 -9.35 11.10 8.63
N VAL A 215 -8.93 11.51 7.43
CA VAL A 215 -9.59 11.26 6.16
C VAL A 215 -8.55 10.89 5.13
N ARG A 216 -8.90 9.98 4.22
CA ARG A 216 -8.06 9.59 3.09
C ARG A 216 -7.85 10.79 2.16
N ALA A 217 -6.59 11.13 1.88
CA ALA A 217 -6.25 12.24 1.00
C ALA A 217 -6.69 11.98 -0.47
N PRO A 218 -7.16 12.99 -1.21
CA PRO A 218 -7.56 12.84 -2.62
C PRO A 218 -6.42 12.33 -3.53
N GLU A 219 -5.19 12.72 -3.27
CA GLU A 219 -4.00 12.23 -3.99
C GLU A 219 -3.79 10.74 -3.78
N LEU A 220 -3.97 10.27 -2.54
CA LEU A 220 -3.89 8.84 -2.22
C LEU A 220 -5.03 8.08 -2.91
N GLN A 221 -6.25 8.60 -2.89
CA GLN A 221 -7.37 7.98 -3.60
C GLN A 221 -7.10 7.85 -5.11
N ARG A 222 -6.59 8.92 -5.75
CA ARG A 222 -6.20 8.87 -7.17
C ARG A 222 -5.13 7.81 -7.45
N ARG A 223 -4.19 7.63 -6.52
CA ARG A 223 -3.16 6.60 -6.63
C ARG A 223 -3.75 5.19 -6.53
N VAL A 224 -4.69 4.97 -5.61
CA VAL A 224 -5.44 3.72 -5.46
C VAL A 224 -6.21 3.42 -6.75
N ASP A 225 -6.99 4.38 -7.25
CA ASP A 225 -7.79 4.23 -8.46
C ASP A 225 -6.92 3.87 -9.67
N ALA A 226 -5.75 4.51 -9.80
CA ALA A 226 -4.81 4.21 -10.87
C ALA A 226 -4.21 2.79 -10.76
N ALA A 227 -3.92 2.31 -9.55
CA ALA A 227 -3.43 0.95 -9.34
C ALA A 227 -4.51 -0.11 -9.63
N VAL A 228 -5.76 0.17 -9.23
CA VAL A 228 -6.92 -0.67 -9.57
C VAL A 228 -7.11 -0.74 -11.08
N ALA A 229 -7.08 0.39 -11.78
CA ALA A 229 -7.21 0.43 -13.25
C ALA A 229 -6.11 -0.39 -13.95
N ARG A 230 -4.86 -0.27 -13.50
CA ARG A 230 -3.75 -1.09 -14.02
C ARG A 230 -3.97 -2.58 -13.76
N SER A 231 -4.38 -2.94 -12.55
CA SER A 231 -4.67 -4.34 -12.18
C SER A 231 -5.76 -4.94 -13.07
N GLN A 232 -6.85 -4.19 -13.31
CA GLN A 232 -7.95 -4.61 -14.18
C GLN A 232 -7.50 -4.76 -15.64
N GLN A 233 -6.70 -3.83 -16.14
CA GLN A 233 -6.15 -3.90 -17.49
C GLN A 233 -5.27 -5.13 -17.67
N THR A 234 -4.35 -5.39 -16.73
CA THR A 234 -3.50 -6.59 -16.75
C THR A 234 -4.34 -7.87 -16.66
N ALA A 235 -5.37 -7.91 -15.81
CA ALA A 235 -6.27 -9.06 -15.71
C ALA A 235 -7.02 -9.32 -17.03
N LYS A 236 -7.49 -8.26 -17.71
CA LYS A 236 -8.13 -8.37 -19.02
C LYS A 236 -7.18 -8.91 -20.08
N GLU A 237 -5.98 -8.37 -20.17
CA GLU A 237 -4.96 -8.84 -21.12
C GLU A 237 -4.62 -10.32 -20.92
N ARG A 238 -4.59 -10.79 -19.67
CA ARG A 238 -4.39 -12.21 -19.34
C ARG A 238 -5.54 -13.09 -19.84
N LEU A 239 -6.79 -12.66 -19.64
CA LEU A 239 -7.96 -13.39 -20.12
C LEU A 239 -7.98 -13.47 -21.64
N ASP A 240 -7.71 -12.35 -22.32
CA ASP A 240 -7.64 -12.28 -23.78
C ASP A 240 -6.54 -13.19 -24.34
N ALA A 241 -5.35 -13.19 -23.71
CA ALA A 241 -4.25 -14.07 -24.09
C ALA A 241 -4.58 -15.56 -23.88
N ALA A 242 -5.24 -15.90 -22.78
CA ALA A 242 -5.68 -17.26 -22.50
C ALA A 242 -6.72 -17.74 -23.51
N GLU A 243 -7.67 -16.88 -23.90
CA GLU A 243 -8.67 -17.22 -24.92
C GLU A 243 -8.02 -17.48 -26.28
N VAL A 244 -7.07 -16.63 -26.69
CA VAL A 244 -6.31 -16.80 -27.93
C VAL A 244 -5.54 -18.11 -27.92
N GLN A 245 -4.84 -18.42 -26.82
CA GLN A 245 -4.10 -19.68 -26.69
C GLN A 245 -5.04 -20.90 -26.79
N ALA A 246 -6.17 -20.89 -26.07
CA ALA A 246 -7.14 -21.97 -26.12
C ALA A 246 -7.70 -22.19 -27.54
N ARG A 247 -7.93 -21.09 -28.29
CA ARG A 247 -8.39 -21.14 -29.69
C ARG A 247 -7.33 -21.73 -30.61
N ILE A 248 -6.06 -21.37 -30.44
CA ILE A 248 -4.94 -21.92 -31.20
C ILE A 248 -4.80 -23.43 -30.93
N GLU A 249 -4.86 -23.84 -29.66
CA GLU A 249 -4.79 -25.25 -29.28
C GLU A 249 -5.96 -26.07 -29.84
N ALA A 250 -7.18 -25.53 -29.80
CA ALA A 250 -8.36 -26.20 -30.38
C ALA A 250 -8.20 -26.40 -31.89
N ARG A 251 -7.72 -25.37 -32.61
CA ARG A 251 -7.45 -25.46 -34.06
C ARG A 251 -6.33 -26.46 -34.36
N GLY A 252 -5.28 -26.48 -33.54
CA GLY A 252 -4.17 -27.45 -33.66
C GLY A 252 -4.65 -28.89 -33.44
N ARG A 253 -5.50 -29.12 -32.44
CA ARG A 253 -6.14 -30.43 -32.20
C ARG A 253 -6.98 -30.87 -33.38
N GLN A 254 -7.81 -29.98 -33.94
CA GLN A 254 -8.62 -30.30 -35.11
C GLN A 254 -7.74 -30.64 -36.32
N ALA A 255 -6.73 -29.83 -36.61
CA ALA A 255 -5.82 -30.10 -37.72
C ALA A 255 -5.05 -31.42 -37.56
N ALA A 256 -4.66 -31.79 -36.33
CA ALA A 256 -4.03 -33.07 -36.05
C ALA A 256 -4.99 -34.25 -36.28
N LEU A 257 -6.26 -34.11 -35.87
CA LEU A 257 -7.30 -35.11 -36.16
C LEU A 257 -7.50 -35.27 -37.67
N ASP A 258 -7.54 -34.17 -38.42
CA ASP A 258 -7.71 -34.19 -39.87
C ASP A 258 -6.56 -34.94 -40.57
N ILE A 259 -5.31 -34.77 -40.11
CA ILE A 259 -4.13 -35.49 -40.65
C ILE A 259 -4.16 -36.99 -40.31
N VAL A 260 -4.59 -37.35 -39.09
CA VAL A 260 -4.61 -38.75 -38.63
C VAL A 260 -5.83 -39.49 -39.17
N SER A 261 -6.93 -38.79 -39.45
CA SER A 261 -8.13 -39.38 -40.03
C SER A 261 -7.87 -39.73 -41.50
N ASP A 262 -7.66 -41.01 -41.78
CA ASP A 262 -7.46 -41.58 -43.13
C ASP A 262 -8.78 -41.57 -43.93
N TYR A 263 -9.40 -40.39 -44.12
CA TYR A 263 -10.48 -40.20 -45.08
C TYR A 263 -9.89 -40.19 -46.49
N ARG A 264 -9.41 -41.35 -46.94
CA ARG A 264 -9.28 -41.64 -48.37
C ARG A 264 -10.68 -41.55 -48.96
N TYR A 265 -10.97 -40.44 -49.62
CA TYR A 265 -12.07 -40.33 -50.58
C TYR A 265 -11.90 -41.46 -51.60
N ARG A 266 -12.62 -42.57 -51.40
CA ARG A 266 -12.87 -43.54 -52.47
C ARG A 266 -13.86 -42.89 -53.41
N TYR A 267 -13.34 -42.25 -54.45
CA TYR A 267 -14.12 -41.98 -55.65
C TYR A 267 -14.51 -43.34 -56.24
N TYR A 268 -15.81 -43.64 -56.19
CA TYR A 268 -16.43 -44.70 -57.01
C TYR A 268 -16.74 -44.15 -58.39
#